data_AF-A0A2V7G9Y6-F1
#
_entry.id   AF-A0A2V7G9Y6-F1
#
_cell.length_a   1.000
_cell.length_b   1.000
_cell.length_c   1.000
_cell.angle_alpha   90.00
_cell.angle_beta   90.00
_cell.angle_gamma   90.00
#
_symmetry.space_group_name_H-M   'P 1'
#
loop_
_entity.id
_entity.type
_entity.pdbx_description
1 polymer ?
#
loop_
_entity_poly.entity_id
_entity_poly.type
_entity_poly.pdbx_seq_one_letter_code
_entity_poly.pdbx_strand_id
1 'polypeptide(L)' 'MMRKIRVLVAKPGLDGHDRGAKIVARALRDAGFEVIYTGLHQTPEQIVATAIQEDVDAIGLSV' A
#
# COMPACT_ATOMS: atom_id res chain seq x y z
N MET A 1 -7.99 17.45 15.51
CA MET A 1 -6.73 17.08 14.83
C MET A 1 -7.08 16.62 13.42
N MET A 2 -6.25 16.94 12.42
CA MET A 2 -6.44 16.44 11.06
C MET A 2 -6.15 14.92 11.02
N ARG A 3 -7.01 14.13 10.37
CA ARG A 3 -6.79 12.68 10.20
C ARG A 3 -5.51 12.46 9.38
N LYS A 4 -4.69 11.47 9.77
CA LYS A 4 -3.52 11.08 8.97
C LYS A 4 -3.98 10.47 7.65
N ILE A 5 -3.25 10.79 6.57
CA ILE A 5 -3.49 10.18 5.26
C ILE A 5 -3.04 8.72 5.33
N ARG A 6 -3.93 7.81 4.93
CA ARG A 6 -3.72 6.36 4.87
C ARG A 6 -3.44 5.94 3.43
N VAL A 7 -2.33 5.24 3.21
CA VAL A 7 -1.92 4.78 1.88
C VAL A 7 -1.74 3.26 1.90
N LEU A 8 -2.41 2.58 0.98
CA LEU A 8 -2.17 1.16 0.71
C LEU A 8 -1.12 1.02 -0.38
N VAL A 9 0.00 0.35 -0.10
CA VAL A 9 1.03 0.00 -1.08
C VAL A 9 0.90 -1.49 -1.41
N ALA A 10 0.60 -1.81 -2.66
CA ALA A 10 0.32 -3.16 -3.10
C ALA A 10 1.12 -3.61 -4.33
N LYS A 11 1.30 -4.93 -4.44
CA LYS A 11 1.97 -5.63 -5.54
C LYS A 11 1.01 -6.70 -6.11
N PRO A 12 0.33 -6.42 -7.24
CA PRO A 12 -0.59 -7.37 -7.83
C PRO A 12 0.13 -8.49 -8.59
N GLY A 13 -0.42 -9.69 -8.56
CA GLY A 13 0.04 -10.82 -9.39
C GLY A 13 1.44 -11.35 -9.03
N LEU A 14 2.14 -11.95 -9.99
CA LEU A 14 3.38 -12.71 -9.73
C LEU A 14 4.65 -11.84 -9.67
N ASP A 15 4.52 -10.50 -9.65
CA ASP A 15 5.69 -9.63 -9.60
C ASP A 15 6.38 -9.69 -8.23
N GLY A 16 7.59 -10.27 -8.22
CA GLY A 16 8.43 -10.38 -7.03
C GLY A 16 9.32 -9.16 -6.76
N HIS A 17 9.30 -8.13 -7.60
CA HIS A 17 10.14 -6.94 -7.42
C HIS A 17 9.62 -6.06 -6.29
N ASP A 18 10.14 -6.30 -5.08
CA ASP A 18 9.59 -5.70 -3.88
C ASP A 18 10.39 -4.51 -3.31
N ARG A 19 11.66 -4.38 -3.72
CA ARG A 19 12.56 -3.38 -3.12
C ARG A 19 12.03 -1.95 -3.26
N GLY A 20 11.52 -1.60 -4.43
CA GLY A 20 10.95 -0.28 -4.70
C GLY A 20 9.72 0.00 -3.82
N ALA A 21 8.78 -0.94 -3.76
CA ALA A 21 7.58 -0.83 -2.93
C ALA A 21 7.92 -0.64 -1.45
N LYS A 22 8.87 -1.40 -0.91
CA LYS A 22 9.35 -1.26 0.47
C LYS A 22 10.01 0.09 0.77
N ILE A 23 10.79 0.62 -0.18
CA ILE A 23 11.43 1.94 -0.03
C ILE A 23 10.37 3.04 0.01
N VAL A 24 9.41 3.02 -0.93
CA VAL A 24 8.32 4.00 -0.97
C VAL A 24 7.44 3.91 0.28
N ALA A 25 7.06 2.70 0.70
CA ALA A 25 6.28 2.49 1.92
C ALA A 25 7.00 3.04 3.17
N ARG A 26 8.33 2.87 3.25
CA ARG A 26 9.13 3.45 4.34
C ARG A 26 9.16 4.98 4.27
N ALA A 27 9.42 5.55 3.09
CA ALA A 27 9.46 7.00 2.91
C ALA A 27 8.12 7.67 3.27
N LEU A 28 6.98 7.05 2.91
CA LEU A 28 5.65 7.52 3.31
C LEU A 28 5.46 7.51 4.82
N ARG A 29 5.88 6.43 5.51
CA ARG A 29 5.83 6.38 6.98
C ARG A 29 6.69 7.47 7.62
N ASP A 30 7.90 7.66 7.12
CA ASP A 30 8.84 8.68 7.62
C ASP A 30 8.27 10.11 7.40
N ALA A 31 7.44 10.29 6.36
CA ALA A 31 6.70 11.53 6.09
C ALA A 31 5.40 11.69 6.92
N GLY A 32 5.07 10.74 7.79
CA GLY A 32 3.93 10.83 8.73
C GLY A 32 2.62 10.20 8.24
N PHE A 33 2.63 9.49 7.11
CA PHE A 33 1.48 8.75 6.60
C PHE A 33 1.26 7.45 7.39
N GLU A 34 0.02 7.02 7.49
CA GLU A 34 -0.31 5.64 7.87
C GLU A 34 -0.19 4.76 6.61
N VAL A 35 0.59 3.70 6.68
CA VAL A 35 0.91 2.90 5.49
C VAL A 35 0.56 1.43 5.71
N ILE A 36 -0.29 0.90 4.84
CA ILE A 36 -0.65 -0.50 4.77
C ILE A 36 0.14 -1.10 3.60
N TYR A 37 0.98 -2.09 3.86
CA TYR A 37 1.72 -2.79 2.81
C TYR A 37 1.18 -4.22 2.69
N THR A 38 0.66 -4.58 1.51
CA THR A 38 -0.08 -5.85 1.34
C THR A 38 0.81 -7.07 1.15
N GLY A 39 2.12 -6.88 0.95
CA GLY A 39 2.99 -7.97 0.51
C GLY A 39 2.87 -8.28 -0.99
N LEU A 40 3.56 -9.33 -1.40
CA LEU A 40 3.57 -9.85 -2.77
C LEU A 40 2.32 -10.69 -3.07
N HIS A 41 2.09 -10.93 -4.36
CA HIS A 41 1.13 -11.95 -4.84
C HIS A 41 -0.33 -11.70 -4.44
N GLN A 42 -0.73 -10.43 -4.37
CA GLN A 42 -2.13 -10.08 -4.14
C GLN A 42 -2.92 -10.07 -5.44
N THR A 43 -4.18 -10.51 -5.41
CA THR A 43 -5.09 -10.29 -6.53
C THR A 43 -5.67 -8.87 -6.45
N PRO A 44 -6.13 -8.28 -7.57
CA PRO A 44 -6.82 -6.99 -7.54
C PRO A 44 -8.00 -6.96 -6.56
N GLU A 45 -8.75 -8.04 -6.43
CA GLU A 45 -9.89 -8.16 -5.52
C GLU A 45 -9.45 -8.09 -4.06
N GLN A 46 -8.34 -8.74 -3.70
CA GLN A 46 -7.75 -8.64 -2.37
C GLN A 46 -7.30 -7.22 -2.06
N ILE A 47 -6.63 -6.56 -3.01
CA ILE A 47 -6.17 -5.17 -2.88
C ILE A 47 -7.35 -4.23 -2.63
N VAL A 48 -8.43 -4.36 -3.41
CA VAL A 48 -9.64 -3.54 -3.27
C VAL A 48 -10.32 -3.82 -1.92
N ALA A 49 -10.45 -5.09 -1.53
CA ALA A 49 -11.03 -5.47 -0.25
C ALA A 49 -10.25 -4.84 0.92
N THR A 50 -8.91 -4.93 0.90
CA THR A 50 -8.06 -4.31 1.92
C THR A 50 -8.19 -2.78 1.90
N ALA A 51 -8.22 -2.14 0.72
CA ALA A 51 -8.35 -0.69 0.62
C ALA A 51 -9.68 -0.18 1.23
N ILE A 52 -10.77 -0.92 1.04
CA ILE A 52 -12.08 -0.61 1.63
C ILE A 52 -12.07 -0.85 3.14
N GLN A 53 -11.58 -2.02 3.58
CA GLN A 53 -11.51 -2.38 5.01
C GLN A 53 -10.65 -1.41 5.80
N GLU A 54 -9.57 -0.95 5.20
CA GLU A 54 -8.62 -0.02 5.78
C GLU A 54 -8.97 1.44 5.46
N ASP A 55 -10.11 1.75 4.83
CA ASP A 55 -10.56 3.13 4.56
C ASP A 55 -9.41 4.06 4.09
N VAL A 56 -8.69 3.62 3.06
CA VAL A 56 -7.46 4.32 2.61
C VAL A 56 -7.78 5.49 1.69
N ASP A 57 -6.96 6.53 1.78
CA ASP A 57 -7.06 7.72 0.92
C ASP A 57 -6.47 7.50 -0.47
N ALA A 58 -5.51 6.59 -0.58
CA ALA A 58 -4.82 6.28 -1.83
C ALA A 58 -4.33 4.83 -1.89
N ILE A 59 -4.26 4.31 -3.12
CA ILE A 59 -3.66 3.02 -3.44
C ILE A 59 -2.44 3.27 -4.34
N GLY A 60 -1.26 2.84 -3.89
CA GLY A 60 -0.03 2.78 -4.68
C GLY A 60 0.19 1.36 -5.19
N LEU A 61 0.06 1.16 -6.50
CA LEU A 61 0.42 -0.09 -7.15
C LEU A 61 1.85 -0.04 -7.65
N SER A 62 2.64 -1.04 -7.31
CA SER A 62 3.95 -1.26 -7.93
C SER A 62 3.84 -2.48 -8.84
N VAL A 63 4.39 -2.39 -10.05
CA VAL A 63 4.41 -3.40 -11.11
C VAL A 63 5.76 -3.43 -11.80
#